data_AF-A0A842WTT0-F1
#
_entry.id   AF-A0A842WTT0-F1
#
_cell.length_a   1.000
_cell.length_b   1.000
_cell.length_c   1.000
_cell.angle_alpha   90.00
_cell.angle_beta   90.00
_cell.angle_gamma   90.00
#
_symmetry.space_group_name_H-M   'P 1'
#
loop_
_entity.id
_entity.type
_entity.pdbx_description
1 polymer ?
#
loop_
_entity_poly.entity_id
_entity_poly.type
_entity_poly.pdbx_seq_one_letter_code
_entity_poly.pdbx_strand_id
1 'polypeptide(L)'
;MIVTRESKVILDDQEYLLEVGDRIFLEQDEQDEIPEFEDDDVFGDPIEYIKEHPDDKRVLNVIKQNPTWAYMYAREVINGRWPEAEDTIKQDPKWAYYYYARHVIKGRWPEIEDTIKQDPHWAYEYAYNVIKGRWPEAEDTIKKDPLWAYQYAHNVIKGIKGRWPEAEDTIRRSSWW
;
A
#
# COMPACT_ATOMS: atom_id res chain seq x y z
N MET A 1 27.10 -33.23 5.50
CA MET A 1 28.39 -33.43 6.21
C MET A 1 28.74 -34.93 6.22
N ILE A 2 30.02 -35.32 6.11
CA ILE A 2 30.43 -36.74 6.18
C ILE A 2 30.82 -37.10 7.62
N VAL A 3 30.30 -38.21 8.13
CA VAL A 3 30.61 -38.72 9.47
C VAL A 3 32.01 -39.32 9.48
N THR A 4 32.92 -38.74 10.28
CA THR A 4 34.33 -39.17 10.38
C THR A 4 34.62 -40.06 11.59
N ARG A 5 33.64 -40.26 12.48
CA ARG A 5 33.68 -41.19 13.60
C ARG A 5 32.27 -41.63 13.97
N GLU A 6 32.10 -42.87 14.40
CA GLU A 6 30.79 -43.38 14.87
C GLU A 6 30.22 -42.43 15.93
N SER A 7 28.98 -42.01 15.70
CA SER A 7 28.32 -40.99 16.52
C SER A 7 26.83 -41.29 16.61
N LYS A 8 26.20 -40.84 17.70
CA LYS A 8 24.76 -40.94 17.90
C LYS A 8 24.13 -39.58 17.66
N VAL A 9 23.01 -39.55 16.95
CA VAL A 9 22.19 -38.35 16.74
C VAL A 9 20.75 -38.66 17.11
N ILE A 10 20.07 -37.70 17.73
CA ILE A 10 18.65 -37.80 18.03
C ILE A 10 17.91 -36.92 17.03
N LEU A 11 16.96 -37.50 16.29
CA LEU A 11 16.07 -36.83 15.35
C LEU A 11 14.65 -37.32 15.66
N ASP A 12 13.68 -36.41 15.77
CA ASP A 12 12.26 -36.72 16.10
C ASP A 12 12.08 -37.69 17.29
N ASP A 13 12.79 -37.42 18.39
CA ASP A 13 12.81 -38.24 19.61
C ASP A 13 13.23 -39.72 19.39
N GLN A 14 13.84 -40.04 18.25
CA GLN A 14 14.42 -41.34 17.92
C GLN A 14 15.94 -41.25 17.85
N GLU A 15 16.62 -42.27 18.38
CA GLU A 15 18.08 -42.34 18.41
C GLU A 15 18.61 -43.14 17.21
N TYR A 16 19.45 -42.49 16.40
CA TYR A 16 20.09 -43.10 15.23
C TYR A 16 21.60 -43.23 15.46
N LEU A 17 22.13 -44.41 15.12
CA LEU A 17 23.57 -44.68 15.08
C LEU A 17 24.08 -44.35 13.68
N LEU A 18 25.07 -43.45 13.59
CA LEU A 18 25.72 -43.10 12.34
C LEU A 18 27.08 -43.80 12.26
N GLU A 19 27.30 -44.48 11.13
CA GLU A 19 28.54 -45.18 10.83
C GLU A 19 29.54 -44.26 10.10
N VAL A 20 30.83 -44.62 10.17
CA VAL A 20 31.88 -43.87 9.48
C VAL A 20 31.67 -43.97 7.97
N GLY A 21 31.53 -42.81 7.33
CA GLY A 21 31.24 -42.73 5.89
C GLY A 21 29.80 -42.36 5.57
N ASP A 22 28.91 -42.37 6.56
CA ASP A 22 27.54 -41.90 6.37
C ASP A 22 27.52 -40.43 5.94
N ARG A 23 26.66 -40.15 4.96
CA ARG A 23 26.40 -38.80 4.48
C ARG A 23 25.14 -38.28 5.14
N ILE A 24 25.31 -37.32 6.04
CA ILE A 24 24.19 -36.57 6.61
C ILE A 24 23.88 -35.44 5.64
N PHE A 25 22.70 -35.49 5.02
CA PHE A 25 22.12 -34.33 4.38
C PHE A 25 21.41 -33.56 5.50
N LEU A 26 21.88 -32.33 5.78
CA LEU A 26 20.99 -31.39 6.44
C LEU A 26 19.98 -31.08 5.35
N GLU A 27 18.76 -31.59 5.46
CA GLU A 27 17.65 -31.02 4.72
C GLU A 27 17.66 -29.54 5.11
N GLN A 28 18.13 -28.69 4.21
CA GLN A 28 17.75 -27.29 4.28
C GLN A 28 16.27 -27.36 3.99
N ASP A 29 15.46 -27.27 5.04
CA ASP A 29 14.02 -27.39 4.94
C ASP A 29 13.57 -26.42 3.83
N GLU A 30 13.04 -26.94 2.72
CA GLU A 30 12.39 -26.13 1.68
C GLU A 30 11.27 -25.24 2.28
N GLN A 31 10.83 -25.55 3.51
CA GLN A 31 9.89 -24.76 4.29
C GLN A 31 10.45 -23.42 4.78
N ASP A 32 11.78 -23.23 4.86
CA ASP A 32 12.41 -21.97 5.31
C ASP A 32 12.60 -20.94 4.19
N GLU A 33 12.54 -21.37 2.92
CA GLU A 33 12.61 -20.44 1.79
C GLU A 33 11.33 -19.61 1.69
N ILE A 34 11.49 -18.29 1.60
CA ILE A 34 10.38 -17.38 1.32
C ILE A 34 9.99 -17.62 -0.14
N PRO A 35 8.72 -17.83 -0.47
CA PRO A 35 8.30 -17.96 -1.87
C PRO A 35 8.82 -16.76 -2.68
N GLU A 36 9.42 -17.03 -3.83
CA GLU A 36 9.90 -15.98 -4.73
C GLU A 36 8.70 -15.30 -5.39
N PHE A 37 8.37 -14.08 -4.95
CA PHE A 37 7.35 -13.26 -5.57
C PHE A 37 8.02 -12.37 -6.63
N GLU A 38 8.05 -12.83 -7.89
CA GLU A 38 8.48 -12.00 -9.02
C GLU A 38 7.34 -11.08 -9.50
N ASP A 39 7.69 -9.87 -9.96
CA ASP A 39 6.74 -8.90 -10.53
C ASP A 39 6.02 -9.44 -11.79
N ASP A 40 6.60 -10.46 -12.44
CA ASP A 40 6.14 -11.06 -13.71
C ASP A 40 5.63 -12.53 -13.50
N ASP A 41 4.51 -12.68 -12.81
CA ASP A 41 3.44 -13.67 -13.05
C ASP A 41 3.76 -15.19 -13.15
N VAL A 42 4.58 -15.76 -12.25
CA VAL A 42 4.70 -17.25 -12.16
C VAL A 42 4.59 -17.81 -10.74
N PHE A 43 4.89 -17.05 -9.69
CA PHE A 43 4.73 -17.48 -8.29
C PHE A 43 3.94 -16.47 -7.46
N GLY A 44 2.67 -16.28 -7.86
CA GLY A 44 1.59 -15.86 -6.98
C GLY A 44 1.57 -14.41 -6.53
N ASP A 45 0.39 -13.82 -6.51
CA ASP A 45 0.13 -12.61 -5.75
C ASP A 45 0.40 -12.91 -4.25
N PRO A 46 1.35 -12.23 -3.57
CA PRO A 46 1.60 -12.46 -2.14
C PRO A 46 0.34 -12.22 -1.30
N ILE A 47 -0.62 -11.45 -1.81
CA ILE A 47 -1.94 -11.24 -1.21
C ILE A 47 -2.79 -12.51 -1.27
N GLU A 48 -2.69 -13.31 -2.32
CA GLU A 48 -3.40 -14.58 -2.42
C GLU A 48 -2.74 -15.65 -1.54
N TYR A 49 -1.40 -15.72 -1.56
CA TYR A 49 -0.66 -16.64 -0.70
C TYR A 49 -1.00 -16.45 0.78
N ILE A 50 -0.99 -15.20 1.27
CA ILE A 50 -1.24 -14.91 2.69
C ILE A 50 -2.72 -15.12 3.07
N LYS A 51 -3.66 -15.14 2.12
CA LYS A 51 -5.05 -15.53 2.43
C LYS A 51 -5.14 -17.02 2.77
N GLU A 52 -4.35 -17.86 2.11
CA GLU A 52 -4.25 -19.29 2.38
C GLU A 52 -3.36 -19.60 3.60
N HIS A 53 -2.35 -18.74 3.85
CA HIS A 53 -1.34 -18.90 4.90
C HIS A 53 -1.27 -17.67 5.83
N PRO A 54 -2.35 -17.33 6.56
CA PRO A 54 -2.47 -16.05 7.30
C PRO A 54 -1.43 -15.86 8.42
N ASP A 55 -0.84 -16.94 8.91
CA ASP A 55 0.16 -16.91 9.99
C ASP A 55 1.62 -16.83 9.47
N ASP A 56 1.85 -16.84 8.15
CA ASP A 56 3.21 -16.72 7.59
C ASP A 56 3.74 -15.28 7.71
N LYS A 57 4.42 -15.04 8.83
CA LYS A 57 5.04 -13.74 9.14
C LYS A 57 6.12 -13.33 8.14
N ARG A 58 6.73 -14.27 7.42
CA ARG A 58 7.79 -13.96 6.45
C ARG A 58 7.17 -13.23 5.26
N VAL A 59 6.09 -13.79 4.70
CA VAL A 59 5.35 -13.16 3.60
C VAL A 59 4.68 -11.87 4.08
N LEU A 60 4.12 -11.84 5.29
CA LEU A 60 3.57 -10.61 5.85
C LEU A 60 4.62 -9.48 5.92
N ASN A 61 5.87 -9.80 6.27
CA ASN A 61 6.95 -8.83 6.28
C ASN A 61 7.33 -8.34 4.87
N VAL A 62 7.30 -9.22 3.87
CA VAL A 62 7.49 -8.85 2.46
C VAL A 62 6.40 -7.89 1.99
N ILE A 63 5.13 -8.23 2.22
CA ILE A 63 3.96 -7.38 1.92
C ILE A 63 4.11 -6.01 2.60
N LYS A 64 4.51 -5.99 3.87
CA LYS A 64 4.64 -4.76 4.66
C LYS A 64 5.70 -3.80 4.11
N GLN A 65 6.71 -4.30 3.40
CA GLN A 65 7.80 -3.49 2.84
C GLN A 65 7.52 -2.98 1.44
N ASN A 66 6.52 -3.52 0.75
CA ASN A 66 6.08 -3.04 -0.55
C ASN A 66 4.80 -2.19 -0.38
N PRO A 67 4.80 -0.89 -0.76
CA PRO A 67 3.64 -0.05 -0.56
C PRO A 67 2.36 -0.51 -1.29
N THR A 68 2.51 -1.07 -2.49
CA THR A 68 1.39 -1.58 -3.30
C THR A 68 0.78 -2.81 -2.64
N TRP A 69 1.60 -3.79 -2.24
CA TRP A 69 1.10 -4.97 -1.53
C TRP A 69 0.54 -4.60 -0.16
N ALA A 70 1.17 -3.68 0.58
CA ALA A 70 0.63 -3.20 1.85
C ALA A 70 -0.78 -2.59 1.71
N TYR A 71 -1.01 -1.79 0.67
CA TYR A 71 -2.34 -1.29 0.34
C TYR A 71 -3.32 -2.41 0.00
N MET A 72 -2.93 -3.35 -0.87
CA MET A 72 -3.79 -4.47 -1.28
C MET A 72 -4.16 -5.35 -0.09
N TYR A 73 -3.21 -5.69 0.77
CA TYR A 73 -3.44 -6.47 1.98
C TYR A 73 -4.42 -5.78 2.93
N ALA A 74 -4.21 -4.49 3.20
CA ALA A 74 -5.11 -3.71 4.03
C ALA A 74 -6.54 -3.64 3.45
N ARG A 75 -6.67 -3.56 2.13
CA ARG A 75 -7.96 -3.50 1.43
C ARG A 75 -8.67 -4.85 1.40
N GLU A 76 -7.97 -5.91 1.03
CA GLU A 76 -8.56 -7.20 0.67
C GLU A 76 -8.59 -8.21 1.81
N VAL A 77 -7.59 -8.17 2.69
CA VAL A 77 -7.45 -9.15 3.78
C VAL A 77 -7.91 -8.54 5.10
N ILE A 78 -7.37 -7.38 5.49
CA ILE A 78 -7.78 -6.72 6.74
C ILE A 78 -9.16 -6.04 6.58
N ASN A 79 -9.47 -5.55 5.38
CA ASN A 79 -10.64 -4.69 5.10
C ASN A 79 -10.71 -3.48 6.06
N GLY A 80 -9.55 -2.89 6.34
CA GLY A 80 -9.37 -1.87 7.37
C GLY A 80 -7.95 -1.35 7.46
N ARG A 81 -7.72 -0.39 8.36
CA ARG A 81 -6.40 0.22 8.54
C ARG A 81 -5.37 -0.82 8.98
N TRP A 82 -4.15 -0.66 8.50
CA TRP A 82 -2.98 -1.44 8.88
C TRP A 82 -1.87 -0.49 9.34
N PRO A 83 -1.96 0.02 10.58
CA PRO A 83 -1.06 1.06 11.10
C PRO A 83 0.42 0.72 10.93
N GLU A 84 0.76 -0.56 11.04
CA GLU A 84 2.12 -1.06 10.92
C GLU A 84 2.73 -0.84 9.54
N ALA A 85 1.91 -0.80 8.48
CA ALA A 85 2.37 -0.62 7.10
C ALA A 85 2.09 0.78 6.54
N GLU A 86 1.44 1.66 7.31
CA GLU A 86 1.10 3.01 6.86
C GLU A 86 2.31 3.85 6.49
N ASP A 87 3.43 3.69 7.21
CA ASP A 87 4.66 4.40 6.89
C ASP A 87 5.31 3.92 5.59
N THR A 88 5.11 2.65 5.21
CA THR A 88 5.51 2.14 3.89
C THR A 88 4.58 2.71 2.81
N ILE A 89 3.26 2.69 3.04
CA ILE A 89 2.27 3.19 2.08
C ILE A 89 2.49 4.68 1.77
N LYS A 90 2.95 5.47 2.74
CA LYS A 90 3.28 6.89 2.56
C LYS A 90 4.50 7.16 1.68
N GLN A 91 5.36 6.17 1.43
CA GLN A 91 6.58 6.33 0.63
C GLN A 91 6.30 6.31 -0.88
N ASP A 92 5.15 5.79 -1.30
CA ASP A 92 4.78 5.56 -2.71
C ASP A 92 3.99 6.75 -3.29
N PRO A 93 3.67 6.80 -4.61
CA PRO A 93 3.19 8.00 -5.24
C PRO A 93 1.85 8.42 -4.65
N LYS A 94 1.56 9.71 -4.84
CA LYS A 94 0.38 10.39 -4.32
C LYS A 94 -0.95 9.68 -4.54
N TRP A 95 -1.01 8.84 -5.56
CA TRP A 95 -2.14 7.98 -5.86
C TRP A 95 -2.33 6.88 -4.79
N ALA A 96 -1.29 6.14 -4.39
CA ALA A 96 -1.41 4.99 -3.50
C ALA A 96 -2.05 5.35 -2.15
N TYR A 97 -1.57 6.42 -1.50
CA TYR A 97 -2.16 6.86 -0.23
C TYR A 97 -3.58 7.46 -0.42
N TYR A 98 -3.91 8.01 -1.60
CA TYR A 98 -5.26 8.50 -1.90
C TYR A 98 -6.24 7.33 -2.01
N TYR A 99 -5.84 6.24 -2.66
CA TYR A 99 -6.63 5.01 -2.72
C TYR A 99 -6.79 4.40 -1.33
N TYR A 100 -5.77 4.45 -0.50
CA TYR A 100 -5.88 4.03 0.89
C TYR A 100 -6.93 4.83 1.66
N ALA A 101 -6.86 6.17 1.60
CA ALA A 101 -7.85 7.03 2.24
C ALA A 101 -9.28 6.79 1.74
N ARG A 102 -9.44 6.58 0.42
CA ARG A 102 -10.73 6.36 -0.23
C ARG A 102 -11.33 4.98 0.03
N HIS A 103 -10.55 3.92 -0.09
CA HIS A 103 -11.04 2.54 -0.13
C HIS A 103 -10.83 1.78 1.19
N VAL A 104 -9.78 2.11 1.95
CA VAL A 104 -9.46 1.46 3.22
C VAL A 104 -10.01 2.27 4.38
N ILE A 105 -9.57 3.53 4.54
CA ILE A 105 -10.04 4.41 5.63
C ILE A 105 -11.48 4.88 5.39
N LYS A 106 -11.87 5.06 4.12
CA LYS A 106 -13.18 5.58 3.69
C LYS A 106 -13.49 6.94 4.32
N GLY A 107 -12.47 7.77 4.50
CA GLY A 107 -12.55 9.05 5.20
C GLY A 107 -11.21 9.79 5.22
N ARG A 108 -11.18 10.93 5.93
CA ARG A 108 -9.98 11.76 6.04
C ARG A 108 -8.83 10.99 6.70
N TRP A 109 -7.63 11.29 6.25
CA TRP A 109 -6.36 10.76 6.75
C TRP A 109 -5.40 11.94 6.96
N PRO A 110 -5.52 12.66 8.10
CA PRO A 110 -4.78 13.89 8.36
C PRO A 110 -3.27 13.80 8.15
N GLU A 111 -2.68 12.64 8.42
CA GLU A 111 -1.24 12.36 8.35
C GLU A 111 -0.66 12.54 6.94
N ILE A 112 -1.48 12.52 5.88
CA ILE A 112 -1.05 12.69 4.48
C ILE A 112 -1.54 14.00 3.85
N GLU A 113 -2.41 14.74 4.54
CA GLU A 113 -3.10 15.90 3.99
C GLU A 113 -2.13 17.03 3.61
N ASP A 114 -1.05 17.19 4.37
CA ASP A 114 0.00 18.17 4.08
C ASP A 114 0.74 17.88 2.77
N THR A 115 0.85 16.62 2.37
CA THR A 115 1.44 16.19 1.09
C THR A 115 0.44 16.32 -0.06
N ILE A 116 -0.82 15.91 0.16
CA ILE A 116 -1.89 16.01 -0.84
C ILE A 116 -2.13 17.46 -1.26
N LYS A 117 -2.29 18.35 -0.28
CA LYS A 117 -2.72 19.73 -0.53
C LYS A 117 -1.72 20.55 -1.33
N GLN A 118 -0.50 20.05 -1.55
CA GLN A 118 0.53 20.71 -2.36
C GLN A 118 0.32 20.53 -3.86
N ASP A 119 -0.58 19.63 -4.28
CA ASP A 119 -0.85 19.35 -5.68
C ASP A 119 -2.33 19.61 -6.01
N PRO A 120 -2.64 20.46 -7.00
CA PRO A 120 -4.02 20.85 -7.29
C PRO A 120 -4.88 19.67 -7.77
N HIS A 121 -4.31 18.69 -8.49
CA HIS A 121 -5.03 17.51 -8.94
C HIS A 121 -5.41 16.62 -7.76
N TRP A 122 -4.43 16.23 -6.93
CA TRP A 122 -4.68 15.37 -5.78
C TRP A 122 -5.55 16.05 -4.72
N ALA A 123 -5.38 17.36 -4.54
CA ALA A 123 -6.22 18.14 -3.64
C ALA A 123 -7.70 18.13 -4.05
N TYR A 124 -7.97 18.32 -5.35
CA TYR A 124 -9.31 18.17 -5.91
C TYR A 124 -9.85 16.75 -5.73
N GLU A 125 -9.09 15.73 -6.12
CA GLU A 125 -9.50 14.32 -6.04
C GLU A 125 -9.84 13.90 -4.61
N TYR A 126 -9.03 14.36 -3.65
CA TYR A 126 -9.24 14.11 -2.23
C TYR A 126 -10.50 14.79 -1.71
N ALA A 127 -10.69 16.08 -2.03
CA ALA A 127 -11.88 16.82 -1.64
C ALA A 127 -13.15 16.21 -2.22
N TYR A 128 -13.11 15.75 -3.46
CA TYR A 128 -14.25 15.18 -4.16
C TYR A 128 -14.59 13.75 -3.69
N ASN A 129 -13.60 12.85 -3.63
CA ASN A 129 -13.86 11.42 -3.39
C ASN A 129 -13.76 11.02 -1.91
N VAL A 130 -12.90 11.68 -1.13
CA VAL A 130 -12.63 11.34 0.27
C VAL A 130 -13.42 12.24 1.22
N ILE A 131 -13.23 13.56 1.14
CA ILE A 131 -13.94 14.52 2.00
C ILE A 131 -15.41 14.66 1.58
N LYS A 132 -15.70 14.53 0.27
CA LYS A 132 -17.02 14.73 -0.34
C LYS A 132 -17.60 16.12 -0.03
N GLY A 133 -16.72 17.12 -0.03
CA GLY A 133 -17.06 18.48 0.36
C GLY A 133 -15.87 19.43 0.26
N ARG A 134 -16.10 20.70 0.62
CA ARG A 134 -15.04 21.71 0.60
C ARG A 134 -13.90 21.33 1.53
N TRP A 135 -12.70 21.71 1.12
CA TRP A 135 -11.46 21.52 1.83
C TRP A 135 -10.64 22.82 1.80
N PRO A 136 -11.01 23.79 2.65
CA PRO A 136 -10.41 25.12 2.68
C PRO A 136 -8.88 25.11 2.75
N GLU A 137 -8.29 24.14 3.44
CA GLU A 137 -6.85 23.98 3.62
C GLU A 137 -6.10 23.72 2.31
N ALA A 138 -6.77 23.25 1.26
CA ALA A 138 -6.17 22.98 -0.05
C ALA A 138 -6.65 23.92 -1.18
N GLU A 139 -7.66 24.75 -0.91
CA GLU A 139 -8.25 25.66 -1.88
C GLU A 139 -7.23 26.65 -2.48
N ASP A 140 -6.25 27.10 -1.68
CA ASP A 140 -5.18 27.99 -2.15
C ASP A 140 -4.26 27.34 -3.19
N THR A 141 -4.11 26.02 -3.17
CA THR A 141 -3.37 25.28 -4.19
C THR A 141 -4.25 25.04 -5.40
N ILE A 142 -5.49 24.57 -5.18
CA ILE A 142 -6.42 24.23 -6.25
C ILE A 142 -6.69 25.45 -7.14
N LYS A 143 -6.90 26.64 -6.56
CA LYS A 143 -7.20 27.87 -7.31
C LYS A 143 -6.06 28.38 -8.20
N LYS A 144 -4.85 27.83 -8.07
CA LYS A 144 -3.70 28.21 -8.92
C LYS A 144 -3.72 27.50 -10.27
N ASP A 145 -4.40 26.36 -10.35
CA ASP A 145 -4.56 25.60 -11.58
C ASP A 145 -5.97 25.83 -12.15
N PRO A 146 -6.11 26.43 -13.34
CA PRO A 146 -7.42 26.72 -13.90
C PRO A 146 -8.31 25.50 -14.15
N LEU A 147 -7.73 24.36 -14.54
CA LEU A 147 -8.48 23.13 -14.81
C LEU A 147 -9.06 22.58 -13.51
N TRP A 148 -8.22 22.44 -12.48
CA TRP A 148 -8.66 21.88 -11.20
C TRP A 148 -9.54 22.85 -10.41
N ALA A 149 -9.32 24.16 -10.54
CA ALA A 149 -10.22 25.16 -9.99
C ALA A 149 -11.64 25.06 -10.57
N TYR A 150 -11.75 24.90 -11.90
CA TYR A 150 -13.03 24.67 -12.55
C TYR A 150 -13.70 23.38 -12.06
N GLN A 151 -12.98 22.26 -12.07
CA GLN A 151 -13.49 20.96 -11.62
C GLN A 151 -13.96 21.00 -10.17
N TYR A 152 -13.20 21.66 -9.29
CA TYR A 152 -13.54 21.82 -7.88
C TYR A 152 -14.82 22.64 -7.69
N ALA A 153 -14.92 23.78 -8.39
CA ALA A 153 -16.09 24.63 -8.30
C ALA A 153 -17.36 23.92 -8.81
N HIS A 154 -17.22 23.15 -9.89
CA HIS A 154 -18.31 22.37 -10.49
C HIS A 154 -18.74 21.18 -9.62
N ASN A 155 -17.79 20.35 -9.18
CA ASN A 155 -18.07 19.05 -8.57
C ASN A 155 -18.11 19.06 -7.04
N VAL A 156 -17.37 19.97 -6.39
CA VAL A 156 -17.24 20.01 -4.92
C VAL A 156 -18.10 21.12 -4.32
N ILE A 157 -17.99 22.37 -4.81
CA ILE A 157 -18.73 23.51 -4.23
C ILE A 157 -20.21 23.45 -4.61
N LYS A 158 -20.54 23.05 -5.85
CA LYS A 158 -21.92 22.87 -6.34
C LYS A 158 -22.86 24.08 -6.14
N GLY A 159 -22.31 25.30 -6.00
CA GLY A 159 -23.08 26.55 -5.89
C GLY A 159 -23.88 26.86 -7.16
N ILE A 160 -24.56 28.01 -7.23
CA ILE A 160 -25.28 28.43 -8.45
C ILE A 160 -24.31 28.34 -9.65
N LYS A 161 -24.51 27.34 -10.51
CA LYS A 161 -23.63 26.97 -11.63
C LYS A 161 -22.16 26.67 -11.28
N GLY A 162 -21.84 26.22 -10.06
CA GLY A 162 -20.46 25.94 -9.67
C GLY A 162 -19.59 27.21 -9.56
N ARG A 163 -20.18 28.34 -9.17
CA ARG A 163 -19.47 29.60 -9.02
C ARG A 163 -18.57 29.59 -7.77
N TRP A 164 -17.27 29.79 -7.97
CA TRP A 164 -16.28 29.97 -6.90
C TRP A 164 -15.56 31.32 -7.08
N PRO A 165 -16.08 32.41 -6.48
CA PRO A 165 -15.57 33.77 -6.66
C PRO A 165 -14.05 33.91 -6.46
N GLU A 166 -13.50 33.18 -5.51
CA GLU A 166 -12.08 33.18 -5.13
C GLU A 166 -11.16 32.60 -6.22
N ALA A 167 -11.70 31.87 -7.20
CA ALA A 167 -10.97 31.31 -8.33
C ALA A 167 -11.42 31.83 -9.70
N GLU A 168 -12.40 32.75 -9.76
CA GLU A 168 -12.97 33.27 -11.02
C GLU A 168 -11.91 33.85 -11.96
N ASP A 169 -10.97 34.63 -11.42
CA ASP A 169 -9.91 35.23 -12.21
C ASP A 169 -8.96 34.19 -12.81
N THR A 170 -8.67 33.11 -12.09
CA THR A 170 -7.85 32.00 -12.60
C THR A 170 -8.58 31.26 -13.70
N ILE A 171 -9.84 30.88 -13.45
CA ILE A 171 -10.67 30.11 -14.39
C ILE A 171 -10.88 30.90 -15.70
N ARG A 172 -11.12 32.22 -15.61
CA ARG A 172 -11.33 33.08 -16.78
C ARG A 172 -10.07 33.25 -17.64
N ARG A 173 -8.88 33.11 -17.07
CA ARG A 173 -7.61 33.31 -17.78
C ARG A 173 -7.12 32.07 -18.52
N SER A 174 -7.67 30.89 -18.25
CA SER A 174 -7.36 29.73 -19.08
C SER A 174 -8.12 29.80 -20.39
N SER A 175 -7.38 29.88 -21.50
CA SER A 175 -7.87 29.94 -22.88
C SER A 175 -8.58 28.67 -23.37
N TRP A 176 -9.05 27.82 -22.45
CA TRP A 176 -9.66 26.52 -22.72
C TRP A 176 -11.19 26.53 -22.55
N TRP A 177 -11.80 27.70 -22.29
CA TRP A 177 -13.25 27.91 -22.16
C TRP A 177 -13.67 29.24 -22.80
#